data_AF-A0ABD3U6M7-F1
#
_entry.id   AF-A0ABD3U6M7-F1
#
_cell.length_a   1.000
_cell.length_b   1.000
_cell.length_c   1.000
_cell.angle_alpha   90.00
_cell.angle_beta   90.00
_cell.angle_gamma   90.00
#
_symmetry.space_group_name_H-M   'P 1'
#
loop_
_entity.id
_entity.type
_entity.pdbx_description
1 polymer ?
#
loop_
_entity_poly.entity_id
_entity_poly.type
_entity_poly.pdbx_seq_one_letter_code
_entity_poly.pdbx_strand_id
1 'polypeptide(L)'
;MSAAEEVKFSMKVLIHKENSKVLFAEVGGDLADILISFLTLPLGTIVRLLVKHYGDDAPVIGSLNTLYKGLSDLDVNSFWTKTRKLMLLNPKNPFENHVGKLKLNIDDTEPIKYFACDFLKCTRTKYPVTVSMYCNTDTCACGRLINKEIDLKSIDSKQVGVFTKDTASFIISDDLHMVPNLIGSGLQILNNLGINGTDMIEEKTGSLVSRTPLTDLIFHRTQIVTNTVNSGPGTVIGQSATTSNSKNMNVKIIVQKSTCKVLLAQTREDFVDSVFSMLAIPLGGALSLTGGDSFLGSIHNLYRSFTSLSVDWHVESQFNTTQLPPKYLSKHQVFPLTEPPLYCFTSWNGYGYTRHLSSDNKSYSLANEKIHSVDLPDPKGKGSYVKGPAMFTVSDDLVVTQISAISSFSILNRLNVPLSDIEEYVVDIGIEEALSILKASLSSTSALNNGLQPFLKRHFKKPKQEN
;
A
#
# COMPACT_ATOMS: atom_id res chain seq x y z
N MET A 1 10.40 -5.00 -32.15
CA MET A 1 9.44 -5.55 -31.17
C MET A 1 9.78 -7.03 -31.04
N SER A 2 10.32 -7.46 -29.91
CA SER A 2 10.31 -8.89 -29.56
C SER A 2 8.87 -9.30 -29.25
N ALA A 3 8.50 -10.54 -29.53
CA ALA A 3 7.32 -11.12 -28.91
C ALA A 3 7.55 -11.18 -27.40
N ALA A 4 6.56 -10.83 -26.59
CA ALA A 4 6.58 -11.14 -25.18
C ALA A 4 6.44 -12.67 -25.04
N GLU A 5 7.26 -13.30 -24.21
CA GLU A 5 7.08 -14.73 -23.91
C GLU A 5 5.77 -14.92 -23.15
N GLU A 6 4.89 -15.73 -23.71
CA GLU A 6 3.56 -15.98 -23.15
C GLU A 6 3.66 -16.95 -21.97
N VAL A 7 3.85 -16.40 -20.76
CA VAL A 7 3.98 -17.19 -19.52
C VAL A 7 2.69 -17.95 -19.24
N LYS A 8 2.76 -19.28 -19.27
CA LYS A 8 1.59 -20.17 -19.11
C LYS A 8 1.62 -20.90 -17.78
N PHE A 9 0.48 -20.85 -17.09
CA PHE A 9 0.23 -21.55 -15.83
C PHE A 9 -0.84 -22.62 -16.04
N SER A 10 -0.53 -23.86 -15.68
CA SER A 10 -1.48 -24.96 -15.61
C SER A 10 -2.08 -25.04 -14.21
N MET A 11 -3.41 -25.15 -14.13
CA MET A 11 -4.16 -25.49 -12.92
C MET A 11 -5.16 -26.58 -13.26
N LYS A 12 -5.47 -27.47 -12.31
CA LYS A 12 -6.66 -28.33 -12.41
C LYS A 12 -7.80 -27.63 -11.69
N VAL A 13 -9.03 -27.79 -12.16
CA VAL A 13 -10.19 -27.10 -11.55
C VAL A 13 -11.32 -28.08 -11.31
N LEU A 14 -12.02 -27.92 -10.18
CA LEU A 14 -13.27 -28.59 -9.89
C LEU A 14 -14.43 -27.61 -10.10
N ILE A 15 -15.37 -27.97 -10.98
CA ILE A 15 -16.53 -27.16 -11.37
C ILE A 15 -17.82 -27.86 -10.92
N HIS A 16 -18.85 -27.10 -10.56
CA HIS A 16 -20.22 -27.60 -10.35
C HIS A 16 -21.03 -27.41 -11.64
N LYS A 17 -21.25 -28.48 -12.42
CA LYS A 17 -21.77 -28.37 -13.81
C LYS A 17 -23.08 -27.60 -13.92
N GLU A 18 -24.07 -27.92 -13.10
CA GLU A 18 -25.42 -27.31 -13.16
C GLU A 18 -25.40 -25.78 -13.06
N ASN A 19 -24.47 -25.23 -12.27
CA ASN A 19 -24.40 -23.81 -11.95
C ASN A 19 -23.27 -23.09 -12.72
N SER A 20 -22.42 -23.83 -13.45
CA SER A 20 -21.20 -23.32 -14.10
C SER A 20 -20.37 -22.45 -13.13
N LYS A 21 -20.11 -22.99 -11.94
CA LYS A 21 -19.34 -22.33 -10.87
C LYS A 21 -18.11 -23.17 -10.50
N VAL A 22 -16.96 -22.53 -10.29
CA VAL A 22 -15.79 -23.17 -9.68
C VAL A 22 -16.05 -23.45 -8.20
N LEU A 23 -15.60 -24.61 -7.74
CA LEU A 23 -15.54 -24.97 -6.33
C LEU A 23 -14.14 -24.67 -5.79
N PHE A 24 -13.11 -25.18 -6.46
CA PHE A 24 -11.69 -24.84 -6.21
C PHE A 24 -10.79 -25.20 -7.40
N ALA A 25 -9.59 -24.63 -7.42
CA ALA A 25 -8.49 -24.96 -8.31
C ALA A 25 -7.30 -25.55 -7.53
N GLU A 26 -6.64 -26.56 -8.11
CA GLU A 26 -5.34 -27.08 -7.67
C GLU A 26 -4.24 -26.34 -8.45
N VAL A 27 -3.33 -25.69 -7.73
CA VAL A 27 -2.25 -24.86 -8.30
C VAL A 27 -0.88 -25.22 -7.72
N GLY A 28 0.18 -25.03 -8.51
CA GLY A 28 1.56 -25.11 -8.04
C GLY A 28 2.04 -23.83 -7.35
N GLY A 29 3.16 -23.91 -6.62
CA GLY A 29 3.77 -22.80 -5.88
C GLY A 29 3.95 -21.52 -6.69
N ASP A 30 4.33 -21.59 -7.97
CA ASP A 30 4.50 -20.42 -8.84
C ASP A 30 3.27 -19.49 -8.87
N LEU A 31 2.07 -20.06 -8.98
CA LEU A 31 0.84 -19.29 -9.07
C LEU A 31 0.37 -18.84 -7.69
N ALA A 32 0.59 -19.64 -6.64
CA ALA A 32 0.37 -19.20 -5.26
C ALA A 32 1.27 -18.00 -4.91
N ASP A 33 2.53 -18.01 -5.33
CA ASP A 33 3.51 -16.94 -5.11
C ASP A 33 3.10 -15.65 -5.85
N ILE A 34 2.55 -15.76 -7.07
CA ILE A 34 1.98 -14.61 -7.79
C ILE A 34 0.79 -14.02 -7.04
N LEU A 35 -0.11 -14.84 -6.49
CA LEU A 35 -1.25 -14.35 -5.72
C LEU A 35 -0.82 -13.69 -4.40
N ILE A 36 0.13 -14.31 -3.68
CA ILE A 36 0.74 -13.73 -2.48
C ILE A 36 1.42 -12.38 -2.82
N SER A 37 2.05 -12.26 -3.99
CA SER A 37 2.70 -11.01 -4.41
C SER A 37 1.73 -9.81 -4.45
N PHE A 38 0.43 -10.03 -4.70
CA PHE A 38 -0.57 -8.95 -4.69
C PHE A 38 -0.67 -8.27 -3.32
N LEU A 39 -0.42 -9.02 -2.23
CA LEU A 39 -0.38 -8.50 -0.86
C LEU A 39 0.85 -7.61 -0.60
N THR A 40 1.92 -7.74 -1.41
CA THR A 40 3.15 -6.93 -1.30
C THR A 40 3.08 -5.60 -2.05
N LEU A 41 2.17 -5.47 -3.03
CA LEU A 41 2.05 -4.27 -3.86
C LEU A 41 1.62 -3.06 -3.03
N PRO A 42 2.36 -1.93 -3.07
CA PRO A 42 1.90 -0.68 -2.48
C PRO A 42 0.61 -0.17 -3.12
N LEU A 43 -0.30 0.38 -2.31
CA LEU A 43 -1.61 0.85 -2.78
C LEU A 43 -1.54 1.85 -3.95
N GLY A 44 -0.55 2.74 -3.97
CA GLY A 44 -0.31 3.68 -5.08
C GLY A 44 0.15 2.99 -6.36
N THR A 45 0.90 1.89 -6.26
CA THR A 45 1.29 1.08 -7.43
C THR A 45 0.10 0.32 -8.00
N ILE A 46 -0.82 -0.18 -7.16
CA ILE A 46 -2.06 -0.81 -7.63
C ILE A 46 -2.92 0.18 -8.43
N VAL A 47 -3.16 1.39 -7.89
CA VAL A 47 -3.90 2.45 -8.60
C VAL A 47 -3.21 2.82 -9.92
N ARG A 48 -1.88 3.00 -9.90
CA ARG A 48 -1.07 3.33 -11.08
C ARG A 48 -1.15 2.25 -12.17
N LEU A 49 -1.07 0.97 -11.79
CA LEU A 49 -1.17 -0.17 -12.71
C LEU A 49 -2.56 -0.29 -13.35
N LEU A 50 -3.62 -0.12 -12.56
CA LEU A 50 -5.01 -0.20 -13.06
C LEU A 50 -5.31 0.92 -14.07
N VAL A 51 -4.93 2.16 -13.76
CA VAL A 51 -5.09 3.29 -14.69
C VAL A 51 -4.22 3.11 -15.94
N LYS A 52 -3.00 2.57 -15.81
CA LYS A 52 -2.12 2.26 -16.94
C LYS A 52 -2.69 1.17 -17.88
N HIS A 53 -3.38 0.18 -17.33
CA HIS A 53 -3.91 -0.96 -18.09
C HIS A 53 -5.29 -0.68 -18.73
N TYR A 54 -6.19 -0.03 -17.99
CA TYR A 54 -7.59 0.15 -18.39
C TYR A 54 -7.95 1.57 -18.83
N GLY A 55 -7.07 2.56 -18.63
CA GLY A 55 -7.34 3.96 -19.01
C GLY A 55 -8.52 4.55 -18.23
N ASP A 56 -9.48 5.13 -18.94
CA ASP A 56 -10.68 5.73 -18.36
C ASP A 56 -11.66 4.68 -17.79
N ASP A 57 -11.60 3.42 -18.26
CA ASP A 57 -12.40 2.29 -17.75
C ASP A 57 -11.81 1.64 -16.48
N ALA A 58 -10.78 2.25 -15.87
CA ALA A 58 -10.08 1.68 -14.73
C ALA A 58 -10.97 1.58 -13.46
N PRO A 59 -11.00 0.42 -12.78
CA PRO A 59 -11.81 0.25 -11.59
C PRO A 59 -11.36 1.17 -10.45
N VAL A 60 -12.33 1.79 -9.79
CA VAL A 60 -12.11 2.79 -8.73
C VAL A 60 -11.96 2.12 -7.37
N ILE A 61 -10.77 2.20 -6.77
CA ILE A 61 -10.50 1.75 -5.40
C ILE A 61 -10.80 2.91 -4.44
N GLY A 62 -12.10 3.17 -4.24
CA GLY A 62 -12.59 4.20 -3.32
C GLY A 62 -11.97 5.57 -3.55
N SER A 63 -11.37 6.13 -2.49
CA SER A 63 -10.69 7.43 -2.50
C SER A 63 -9.20 7.37 -2.84
N LEU A 64 -8.64 6.19 -3.13
CA LEU A 64 -7.22 6.06 -3.47
C LEU A 64 -6.92 6.56 -4.89
N ASN A 65 -7.84 6.39 -5.84
CA ASN A 65 -7.71 6.95 -7.20
C ASN A 65 -7.66 8.49 -7.16
N THR A 66 -8.53 9.12 -6.38
CA THR A 66 -8.61 10.58 -6.21
C THR A 66 -7.46 11.14 -5.38
N LEU A 67 -7.00 10.42 -4.36
CA LEU A 67 -5.76 10.74 -3.62
C LEU A 67 -4.51 10.68 -4.51
N TYR A 68 -4.33 9.60 -5.28
CA TYR A 68 -3.21 9.45 -6.21
C TYR A 68 -3.22 10.53 -7.29
N LYS A 69 -4.40 10.89 -7.80
CA LYS A 69 -4.56 12.02 -8.70
C LYS A 69 -4.19 13.36 -8.05
N GLY A 70 -4.67 13.64 -6.84
CA GLY A 70 -4.28 14.85 -6.09
C GLY A 70 -2.77 14.96 -5.86
N LEU A 71 -2.12 13.84 -5.52
CA LEU A 71 -0.66 13.74 -5.47
C LEU A 71 -0.01 14.07 -6.83
N SER A 72 -0.52 13.52 -7.93
CA SER A 72 -0.03 13.80 -9.28
C SER A 72 -0.16 15.26 -9.67
N ASP A 73 -1.32 15.87 -9.42
CA ASP A 73 -1.68 17.21 -9.85
C ASP A 73 -1.01 18.32 -9.00
N LEU A 74 -0.59 18.03 -7.76
CA LEU A 74 0.12 18.99 -6.90
C LEU A 74 1.50 19.39 -7.46
N ASP A 75 1.78 20.70 -7.47
CA ASP A 75 3.07 21.21 -7.94
C ASP A 75 4.26 20.66 -7.14
N VAL A 76 5.38 20.39 -7.82
CA VAL A 76 6.57 19.75 -7.22
C VAL A 76 7.23 20.61 -6.14
N ASN A 77 7.07 21.94 -6.17
CA ASN A 77 7.60 22.83 -5.13
C ASN A 77 6.81 22.76 -3.82
N SER A 78 5.68 22.04 -3.80
CA SER A 78 4.93 21.65 -2.58
C SER A 78 5.66 20.57 -1.78
N PHE A 79 6.67 19.91 -2.35
CA PHE A 79 7.44 18.84 -1.70
C PHE A 79 8.83 19.34 -1.30
N TRP A 80 9.45 18.72 -0.30
CA TRP A 80 10.79 19.11 0.14
C TRP A 80 11.86 18.88 -0.93
N THR A 81 11.70 17.83 -1.72
CA THR A 81 12.52 17.54 -2.91
C THR A 81 11.69 16.81 -3.97
N LYS A 82 12.20 16.75 -5.21
CA LYS A 82 11.55 16.04 -6.32
C LYS A 82 11.43 14.54 -6.02
N THR A 83 12.43 13.94 -5.38
CA THR A 83 12.38 12.53 -4.96
C THR A 83 11.22 12.21 -4.01
N ARG A 84 10.90 13.08 -3.04
CA ARG A 84 9.78 12.78 -2.12
C ARG A 84 8.43 12.70 -2.83
N LYS A 85 8.21 13.50 -3.89
CA LYS A 85 7.03 13.33 -4.75
C LYS A 85 7.10 12.03 -5.57
N LEU A 86 8.25 11.74 -6.17
CA LEU A 86 8.42 10.55 -7.03
C LEU A 86 8.32 9.23 -6.27
N MET A 87 8.76 9.16 -5.01
CA MET A 87 8.58 8.01 -4.11
C MET A 87 7.10 7.70 -3.87
N LEU A 88 6.27 8.74 -3.67
CA LEU A 88 4.84 8.56 -3.44
C LEU A 88 4.07 8.22 -4.74
N LEU A 89 4.55 8.71 -5.90
CA LEU A 89 3.96 8.41 -7.21
C LEU A 89 4.34 7.02 -7.74
N ASN A 90 5.55 6.55 -7.43
CA ASN A 90 6.08 5.24 -7.83
C ASN A 90 6.63 4.52 -6.59
N PRO A 91 5.75 4.15 -5.64
CA PRO A 91 6.14 3.50 -4.40
C PRO A 91 6.75 2.13 -4.72
N LYS A 92 7.97 1.92 -4.25
CA LYS A 92 8.75 0.70 -4.48
C LYS A 92 8.21 -0.43 -3.61
N ASN A 93 8.31 -1.67 -4.09
CA ASN A 93 7.90 -2.84 -3.33
C ASN A 93 8.92 -3.16 -2.22
N PRO A 94 8.53 -3.26 -0.93
CA PRO A 94 9.45 -3.62 0.15
C PRO A 94 10.04 -5.03 0.00
N PHE A 95 9.41 -5.90 -0.79
CA PHE A 95 9.81 -7.29 -1.03
C PHE A 95 10.34 -7.53 -2.46
N GLU A 96 10.84 -6.49 -3.14
CA GLU A 96 11.38 -6.54 -4.52
C GLU A 96 12.30 -7.77 -4.77
N ASN A 97 13.24 -8.06 -3.87
CA ASN A 97 14.17 -9.20 -3.99
C ASN A 97 13.49 -10.58 -4.03
N HIS A 98 12.23 -10.68 -3.59
CA HIS A 98 11.39 -11.85 -3.76
C HIS A 98 10.59 -11.70 -5.06
N VAL A 99 9.85 -10.59 -5.21
CA VAL A 99 8.95 -10.33 -6.35
C VAL A 99 9.67 -10.42 -7.72
N GLY A 100 10.93 -10.03 -7.80
CA GLY A 100 11.77 -10.18 -9.00
C GLY A 100 12.17 -11.62 -9.36
N LYS A 101 11.88 -12.60 -8.51
CA LYS A 101 12.06 -14.05 -8.78
C LYS A 101 10.80 -14.74 -9.33
N LEU A 102 9.65 -14.04 -9.36
CA LEU A 102 8.38 -14.61 -9.85
C LEU A 102 8.43 -14.94 -11.34
N LYS A 103 7.82 -16.05 -11.75
CA LYS A 103 7.62 -16.39 -13.18
C LYS A 103 6.78 -15.36 -13.94
N LEU A 104 5.93 -14.61 -13.23
CA LEU A 104 5.25 -13.43 -13.74
C LEU A 104 5.24 -12.36 -12.64
N ASN A 105 6.04 -11.33 -12.79
CA ASN A 105 5.93 -10.13 -11.96
C ASN A 105 4.96 -9.14 -12.63
N ILE A 106 3.93 -8.68 -11.90
CA ILE A 106 3.00 -7.64 -12.37
C ILE A 106 3.37 -6.23 -11.89
N ASP A 107 4.36 -6.09 -11.00
CA ASP A 107 4.93 -4.81 -10.60
C ASP A 107 5.89 -4.32 -11.68
N ASP A 108 5.45 -3.32 -12.45
CA ASP A 108 6.24 -2.69 -13.52
C ASP A 108 7.23 -1.63 -13.00
N THR A 109 7.35 -1.46 -11.69
CA THR A 109 8.27 -0.50 -11.09
C THR A 109 9.71 -0.96 -11.29
N GLU A 110 10.59 -0.08 -11.79
CA GLU A 110 12.04 -0.36 -11.84
C GLU A 110 12.59 -0.77 -10.45
N PRO A 111 13.69 -1.52 -10.38
CA PRO A 111 14.42 -1.79 -9.14
C PRO A 111 14.71 -0.57 -8.25
N ILE A 112 14.88 -0.79 -6.94
CA ILE A 112 15.36 0.21 -5.99
C ILE A 112 16.85 0.47 -6.24
N LYS A 113 17.14 1.53 -7.00
CA LYS A 113 18.48 2.09 -7.18
C LYS A 113 18.71 3.19 -6.15
N TYR A 114 19.95 3.33 -5.70
CA TYR A 114 20.37 4.44 -4.83
C TYR A 114 21.52 5.22 -5.47
N PHE A 115 21.40 6.54 -5.46
CA PHE A 115 22.40 7.47 -5.97
C PHE A 115 22.90 8.34 -4.82
N ALA A 116 24.15 8.79 -4.87
CA ALA A 116 24.69 9.81 -3.97
C ALA A 116 25.60 10.78 -4.73
N CYS A 117 26.16 11.75 -4.01
CA CYS A 117 27.14 12.68 -4.56
C CYS A 117 28.41 11.93 -5.04
N ASP A 118 28.95 12.35 -6.18
CA ASP A 118 30.22 11.89 -6.76
C ASP A 118 31.46 12.38 -5.98
N PHE A 119 31.32 13.54 -5.33
CA PHE A 119 32.46 14.37 -4.93
C PHE A 119 33.20 13.84 -3.69
N LEU A 120 34.52 13.69 -3.83
CA LEU A 120 35.42 13.07 -2.84
C LEU A 120 35.43 13.74 -1.45
N LYS A 121 35.00 15.00 -1.32
CA LYS A 121 34.84 15.63 0.01
C LYS A 121 33.55 15.17 0.70
N CYS A 122 32.48 14.95 -0.06
CA CYS A 122 31.20 14.43 0.44
C CYS A 122 31.28 12.96 0.84
N THR A 123 32.11 12.15 0.18
CA THR A 123 32.40 10.76 0.61
C THR A 123 33.25 10.66 1.88
N ARG A 124 33.88 11.76 2.34
CA ARG A 124 34.86 11.76 3.43
C ARG A 124 34.40 12.42 4.74
N THR A 125 33.48 13.39 4.68
CA THR A 125 33.31 14.38 5.78
C THR A 125 31.86 14.69 6.17
N LYS A 126 30.86 14.00 5.61
CA LYS A 126 29.45 14.24 5.95
C LYS A 126 28.79 12.98 6.49
N TYR A 127 28.39 13.06 7.76
CA TYR A 127 27.50 12.15 8.46
C TYR A 127 26.21 12.93 8.71
N PRO A 128 25.01 12.41 8.37
CA PRO A 128 24.75 11.19 7.60
C PRO A 128 25.18 11.28 6.12
N VAL A 129 25.26 10.14 5.44
CA VAL A 129 25.49 10.06 4.00
C VAL A 129 24.18 10.33 3.26
N THR A 130 24.13 11.41 2.50
CA THR A 130 22.96 11.75 1.66
C THR A 130 22.89 10.84 0.42
N VAL A 131 21.79 10.10 0.30
CA VAL A 131 21.42 9.32 -0.90
C VAL A 131 20.11 9.84 -1.50
N SER A 132 19.75 9.38 -2.70
CA SER A 132 18.45 9.55 -3.34
C SER A 132 18.07 8.29 -4.11
N MET A 133 16.77 8.03 -4.30
CA MET A 133 16.29 6.92 -5.13
C MET A 133 16.23 7.25 -6.63
N TYR A 134 16.44 8.51 -7.01
CA TYR A 134 16.30 8.96 -8.40
C TYR A 134 17.52 9.79 -8.82
N CYS A 135 18.13 9.44 -9.96
CA CYS A 135 19.32 10.12 -10.45
C CYS A 135 19.01 11.56 -10.91
N ASN A 136 19.88 12.51 -10.58
CA ASN A 136 19.80 13.94 -10.94
C ASN A 136 18.52 14.68 -10.45
N THR A 137 17.74 14.14 -9.52
CA THR A 137 16.52 14.79 -9.00
C THR A 137 16.77 15.75 -7.84
N ASP A 138 17.83 15.52 -7.05
CA ASP A 138 18.13 16.27 -5.83
C ASP A 138 19.60 16.72 -5.79
N THR A 139 19.86 17.80 -5.04
CA THR A 139 21.22 18.31 -4.79
C THR A 139 21.77 17.82 -3.46
N CYS A 140 23.01 17.35 -3.45
CA CYS A 140 23.78 17.14 -2.23
C CYS A 140 24.07 18.49 -1.55
N ALA A 141 24.31 18.48 -0.24
CA ALA A 141 24.74 19.62 0.56
C ALA A 141 26.16 20.17 0.23
N CYS A 142 26.61 20.02 -1.01
CA CYS A 142 27.75 20.74 -1.62
C CYS A 142 27.35 21.50 -2.90
N GLY A 143 26.06 21.52 -3.26
CA GLY A 143 25.53 22.14 -4.48
C GLY A 143 25.54 21.25 -5.73
N ARG A 144 26.27 20.12 -5.72
CA ARG A 144 26.27 19.14 -6.82
C ARG A 144 25.03 18.25 -6.81
N LEU A 145 24.61 17.80 -7.99
CA LEU A 145 23.56 16.79 -8.13
C LEU A 145 23.95 15.46 -7.48
N ILE A 146 22.93 14.70 -7.07
CA ILE A 146 23.05 13.31 -6.64
C ILE A 146 22.87 12.40 -7.86
N ASN A 147 23.95 11.75 -8.28
CA ASN A 147 24.02 11.11 -9.60
C ASN A 147 24.92 9.86 -9.69
N LYS A 148 25.80 9.61 -8.71
CA LYS A 148 26.64 8.41 -8.70
C LYS A 148 25.90 7.28 -7.98
N GLU A 149 25.54 6.25 -8.73
CA GLU A 149 24.90 5.03 -8.22
C GLU A 149 25.75 4.35 -7.13
N ILE A 150 25.08 3.64 -6.22
CA ILE A 150 25.67 2.84 -5.15
C ILE A 150 24.96 1.49 -5.14
N ASP A 151 25.75 0.42 -5.24
CA ASP A 151 25.26 -0.95 -5.19
C ASP A 151 24.59 -1.23 -3.84
N LEU A 152 23.36 -1.74 -3.86
CA LEU A 152 22.71 -2.33 -2.69
C LEU A 152 23.10 -3.81 -2.63
N LYS A 153 23.85 -4.22 -1.61
CA LYS A 153 24.12 -5.65 -1.38
C LYS A 153 22.91 -6.29 -0.70
N SER A 154 22.21 -7.15 -1.44
CA SER A 154 21.37 -8.19 -0.85
C SER A 154 22.23 -9.19 -0.08
N ILE A 155 21.66 -9.80 0.96
CA ILE A 155 22.10 -11.13 1.40
C ILE A 155 21.41 -12.11 0.47
N ASP A 156 22.19 -12.87 -0.31
CA ASP A 156 21.65 -13.95 -1.14
C ASP A 156 21.21 -15.12 -0.24
N SER A 157 19.95 -15.05 0.18
CA SER A 157 19.24 -16.16 0.78
C SER A 157 19.26 -17.35 -0.16
N LYS A 158 19.77 -18.50 0.29
CA LYS A 158 19.66 -19.81 -0.39
C LYS A 158 18.24 -20.38 -0.28
N GLN A 159 17.24 -19.56 -0.55
CA GLN A 159 15.83 -19.91 -0.57
C GLN A 159 15.50 -20.76 -1.79
N VAL A 160 14.48 -21.61 -1.63
CA VAL A 160 13.99 -22.59 -2.60
C VAL A 160 12.50 -22.27 -2.81
N GLY A 161 12.23 -21.30 -3.69
CA GLY A 161 10.93 -20.65 -3.89
C GLY A 161 10.96 -19.13 -3.63
N VAL A 162 9.80 -18.45 -3.79
CA VAL A 162 9.68 -16.98 -3.66
C VAL A 162 8.93 -16.56 -2.40
N PHE A 163 7.72 -17.10 -2.19
CA PHE A 163 6.93 -16.94 -0.96
C PHE A 163 6.57 -18.30 -0.35
N THR A 164 6.30 -19.28 -1.21
CA THR A 164 6.12 -20.71 -0.89
C THR A 164 7.32 -21.51 -1.36
N LYS A 165 7.39 -22.79 -0.98
CA LYS A 165 8.47 -23.70 -1.40
C LYS A 165 8.24 -24.20 -2.83
N ASP A 166 9.31 -24.36 -3.62
CA ASP A 166 9.23 -24.79 -5.05
C ASP A 166 8.40 -26.06 -5.30
N THR A 167 8.31 -26.98 -4.33
CA THR A 167 7.55 -28.23 -4.42
C THR A 167 6.12 -28.16 -3.84
N ALA A 168 5.69 -26.99 -3.36
CA ALA A 168 4.36 -26.82 -2.78
C ALA A 168 3.26 -26.81 -3.86
N SER A 169 2.10 -27.34 -3.49
CA SER A 169 0.85 -27.14 -4.23
C SER A 169 -0.28 -26.80 -3.27
N PHE A 170 -1.27 -26.08 -3.78
CA PHE A 170 -2.33 -25.46 -3.01
C PHE A 170 -3.69 -25.71 -3.65
N ILE A 171 -4.72 -25.80 -2.81
CA ILE A 171 -6.10 -25.74 -3.24
C ILE A 171 -6.59 -24.31 -2.98
N ILE A 172 -7.08 -23.64 -4.03
CA ILE A 172 -7.61 -22.27 -3.98
C ILE A 172 -9.09 -22.33 -4.33
N SER A 173 -9.94 -22.01 -3.36
CA SER A 173 -11.38 -21.84 -3.55
C SER A 173 -11.71 -20.66 -4.47
N ASP A 174 -12.92 -20.63 -5.02
CA ASP A 174 -13.37 -19.54 -5.90
C ASP A 174 -13.14 -18.16 -5.27
N ASP A 175 -13.47 -17.96 -3.99
CA ASP A 175 -13.28 -16.72 -3.24
C ASP A 175 -11.84 -16.51 -2.69
N LEU A 176 -10.83 -17.12 -3.32
CA LEU A 176 -9.39 -17.00 -3.05
C LEU A 176 -8.91 -17.42 -1.66
N HIS A 177 -9.72 -18.15 -0.88
CA HIS A 177 -9.21 -18.83 0.30
C HIS A 177 -8.34 -20.02 -0.15
N MET A 178 -7.05 -19.95 0.18
CA MET A 178 -5.98 -20.86 -0.18
C MET A 178 -5.58 -21.76 0.99
N VAL A 179 -5.39 -23.06 0.74
CA VAL A 179 -4.93 -24.06 1.71
C VAL A 179 -3.91 -25.02 1.07
N PRO A 180 -3.07 -25.74 1.84
CA PRO A 180 -2.15 -26.71 1.27
C PRO A 180 -2.91 -27.87 0.60
N ASN A 181 -2.39 -28.38 -0.50
CA ASN A 181 -2.96 -29.50 -1.26
C ASN A 181 -2.73 -30.84 -0.54
N LEU A 182 -3.52 -31.06 0.51
CA LEU A 182 -3.60 -32.32 1.24
C LEU A 182 -4.98 -32.94 1.00
N ILE A 183 -5.06 -34.28 0.98
CA ILE A 183 -6.31 -35.01 0.70
C ILE A 183 -7.45 -34.59 1.64
N GLY A 184 -7.13 -34.31 2.92
CA GLY A 184 -8.10 -33.78 3.88
C GLY A 184 -8.60 -32.37 3.59
N SER A 185 -7.78 -31.50 2.99
CA SER A 185 -8.15 -30.11 2.66
C SER A 185 -9.30 -30.05 1.64
N GLY A 186 -9.23 -30.85 0.59
CA GLY A 186 -10.31 -30.93 -0.42
C GLY A 186 -11.63 -31.44 0.17
N LEU A 187 -11.55 -32.46 1.03
CA LEU A 187 -12.74 -33.01 1.72
C LEU A 187 -13.34 -32.00 2.72
N GLN A 188 -12.52 -31.22 3.43
CA GLN A 188 -13.01 -30.13 4.28
C GLN A 188 -13.74 -29.05 3.46
N ILE A 189 -13.22 -28.66 2.30
CA ILE A 189 -13.88 -27.70 1.41
C ILE A 189 -15.22 -28.25 0.90
N LEU A 190 -15.29 -29.50 0.44
CA LEU A 190 -16.54 -30.12 -0.01
C LEU A 190 -17.59 -30.22 1.11
N ASN A 191 -17.18 -30.61 2.32
CA ASN A 191 -18.05 -30.64 3.49
C ASN A 191 -18.57 -29.23 3.86
N ASN A 192 -17.71 -28.21 3.86
CA ASN A 192 -18.09 -26.82 4.13
C ASN A 192 -19.04 -26.24 3.07
N LEU A 193 -19.03 -26.78 1.85
CA LEU A 193 -19.94 -26.42 0.76
C LEU A 193 -21.19 -27.32 0.71
N GLY A 194 -21.30 -28.35 1.55
CA GLY A 194 -22.45 -29.27 1.61
C GLY A 194 -22.56 -30.25 0.43
N ILE A 195 -21.45 -30.55 -0.26
CA ILE A 195 -21.45 -31.30 -1.51
C ILE A 195 -21.16 -32.79 -1.24
N ASN A 196 -22.21 -33.62 -1.37
CA ASN A 196 -22.20 -35.05 -1.02
C ASN A 196 -22.10 -36.01 -2.24
N GLY A 197 -21.57 -35.55 -3.39
CA GLY A 197 -21.52 -36.36 -4.62
C GLY A 197 -20.32 -36.03 -5.52
N THR A 198 -19.88 -37.03 -6.30
CA THR A 198 -18.64 -37.00 -7.10
C THR A 198 -18.80 -36.60 -8.56
N ASP A 199 -20.03 -36.52 -9.06
CA ASP A 199 -20.30 -36.87 -10.46
C ASP A 199 -20.25 -35.66 -11.44
N MET A 200 -19.64 -34.56 -11.00
CA MET A 200 -19.71 -33.24 -11.65
C MET A 200 -18.35 -32.64 -12.09
N ILE A 201 -17.29 -33.44 -12.20
CA ILE A 201 -15.92 -32.93 -12.47
C ILE A 201 -15.72 -32.50 -13.95
N GLU A 202 -15.03 -31.37 -14.18
CA GLU A 202 -14.56 -30.83 -15.48
C GLU A 202 -13.47 -29.75 -15.27
N GLU A 203 -12.48 -29.62 -16.17
CA GLU A 203 -11.19 -28.91 -15.96
C GLU A 203 -10.94 -27.72 -16.95
N LYS A 204 -10.53 -26.51 -16.47
CA LYS A 204 -10.29 -25.24 -17.23
C LYS A 204 -9.24 -24.30 -16.55
N THR A 205 -8.98 -23.04 -17.00
CA THR A 205 -7.75 -22.24 -16.64
C THR A 205 -7.87 -20.67 -16.63
N GLY A 206 -7.01 -19.93 -15.87
CA GLY A 206 -6.83 -18.42 -15.84
C GLY A 206 -6.09 -17.85 -14.57
N SER A 207 -6.03 -16.60 -14.04
CA SER A 207 -6.59 -15.18 -14.10
C SER A 207 -7.84 -14.77 -13.24
N LEU A 208 -7.97 -13.55 -12.66
CA LEU A 208 -8.88 -13.25 -11.50
C LEU A 208 -9.25 -11.75 -11.25
N VAL A 209 -10.52 -11.38 -10.91
CA VAL A 209 -10.89 -10.01 -10.40
C VAL A 209 -12.09 -9.89 -9.41
N SER A 210 -13.09 -10.80 -9.40
CA SER A 210 -14.39 -10.58 -8.74
C SER A 210 -14.56 -11.19 -7.31
N ARG A 211 -15.84 -11.40 -6.88
CA ARG A 211 -16.22 -12.22 -5.70
C ARG A 211 -16.21 -13.73 -5.97
N THR A 212 -16.33 -14.11 -7.23
CA THR A 212 -16.23 -15.48 -7.74
C THR A 212 -15.17 -15.50 -8.86
N PRO A 213 -13.93 -15.08 -8.55
CA PRO A 213 -12.94 -14.73 -9.56
C PRO A 213 -12.44 -15.92 -10.38
N LEU A 214 -12.43 -17.15 -9.85
CA LEU A 214 -12.11 -18.34 -10.66
C LEU A 214 -13.29 -18.72 -11.57
N THR A 215 -14.53 -18.49 -11.15
CA THR A 215 -15.73 -18.68 -11.99
C THR A 215 -15.79 -17.65 -13.11
N ASP A 216 -15.73 -16.36 -12.78
CA ASP A 216 -15.91 -15.28 -13.76
C ASP A 216 -14.78 -15.24 -14.78
N LEU A 217 -13.60 -15.72 -14.38
CA LEU A 217 -12.53 -16.11 -15.27
C LEU A 217 -12.96 -17.18 -16.30
N ILE A 218 -13.27 -18.39 -15.81
CA ILE A 218 -13.36 -19.60 -16.63
C ILE A 218 -14.57 -19.58 -17.57
N PHE A 219 -15.54 -18.72 -17.25
CA PHE A 219 -16.73 -18.46 -18.05
C PHE A 219 -16.77 -17.03 -18.63
N HIS A 220 -15.65 -16.29 -18.58
CA HIS A 220 -15.46 -14.93 -19.12
C HIS A 220 -16.58 -13.92 -18.76
N ARG A 221 -17.08 -13.96 -17.52
CA ARG A 221 -18.12 -13.07 -16.99
C ARG A 221 -17.53 -11.78 -16.43
N THR A 222 -17.28 -10.80 -17.28
CA THR A 222 -16.86 -9.45 -16.84
C THR A 222 -17.99 -8.69 -16.15
N GLN A 223 -18.10 -8.84 -14.83
CA GLN A 223 -18.90 -7.96 -13.97
C GLN A 223 -17.99 -7.15 -13.04
N ILE A 224 -17.87 -5.84 -13.31
CA ILE A 224 -17.20 -4.89 -12.42
C ILE A 224 -18.17 -4.57 -11.28
N VAL A 225 -18.00 -5.22 -10.13
CA VAL A 225 -18.91 -5.12 -8.98
C VAL A 225 -18.63 -3.86 -8.16
N THR A 226 -19.18 -2.72 -8.60
CA THR A 226 -19.19 -1.45 -7.85
C THR A 226 -20.18 -1.48 -6.68
N ASN A 227 -20.02 -2.43 -5.75
CA ASN A 227 -20.90 -2.55 -4.59
C ASN A 227 -20.56 -1.50 -3.53
N THR A 228 -21.37 -0.43 -3.46
CA THR A 228 -21.44 0.46 -2.30
C THR A 228 -22.00 -0.31 -1.10
N VAL A 229 -21.12 -0.97 -0.33
CA VAL A 229 -21.51 -1.68 0.89
C VAL A 229 -21.86 -0.66 1.97
N ASN A 230 -23.16 -0.50 2.25
CA ASN A 230 -23.65 0.22 3.43
C ASN A 230 -23.10 -0.46 4.69
N SER A 231 -22.04 0.10 5.24
CA SER A 231 -21.36 -0.47 6.40
C SER A 231 -22.22 -0.29 7.65
N GLY A 232 -22.65 -1.42 8.23
CA GLY A 232 -23.20 -1.46 9.58
C GLY A 232 -22.16 -1.02 10.61
N PRO A 233 -22.57 -0.72 11.85
CA PRO A 233 -21.63 -0.33 12.91
C PRO A 233 -20.76 -1.53 13.32
N GLY A 234 -19.55 -1.62 12.75
CA GLY A 234 -18.54 -2.60 13.15
C GLY A 234 -18.05 -2.32 14.57
N THR A 235 -17.99 -3.37 15.40
CA THR A 235 -17.43 -3.30 16.74
C THR A 235 -15.90 -3.23 16.66
N VAL A 236 -15.30 -2.17 17.21
CA VAL A 236 -13.84 -2.07 17.34
C VAL A 236 -13.37 -3.09 18.38
N ILE A 237 -12.78 -4.19 17.91
CA ILE A 237 -12.06 -5.15 18.75
C ILE A 237 -10.58 -4.78 18.71
N GLY A 238 -10.14 -4.01 19.70
CA GLY A 238 -8.76 -3.56 19.78
C GLY A 238 -7.79 -4.70 20.00
N GLN A 239 -6.88 -4.93 19.04
CA GLN A 239 -5.61 -5.57 19.33
C GLN A 239 -4.64 -4.52 19.89
N SER A 240 -3.80 -4.92 20.84
CA SER A 240 -2.96 -3.98 21.61
C SER A 240 -1.80 -3.43 20.79
N ALA A 241 -2.04 -2.37 20.03
CA ALA A 241 -0.97 -1.55 19.45
C ALA A 241 -0.07 -1.05 20.58
N THR A 242 1.23 -1.34 20.50
CA THR A 242 2.21 -0.86 21.48
C THR A 242 2.29 0.67 21.44
N THR A 243 2.41 1.28 22.62
CA THR A 243 2.35 2.73 22.82
C THR A 243 3.58 3.45 22.27
N SER A 244 3.61 3.63 20.95
CA SER A 244 4.31 4.76 20.35
C SER A 244 3.59 6.06 20.72
N ASN A 245 4.35 7.15 20.86
CA ASN A 245 3.79 8.48 21.15
C ASN A 245 3.11 9.04 19.88
N SER A 246 1.90 8.58 19.56
CA SER A 246 1.12 9.09 18.44
C SER A 246 0.80 10.57 18.64
N LYS A 247 1.47 11.42 17.86
CA LYS A 247 1.21 12.86 17.85
C LYS A 247 -0.08 13.11 17.06
N ASN A 248 -1.20 13.28 17.77
CA ASN A 248 -2.47 13.67 17.16
C ASN A 248 -2.30 14.88 16.23
N MET A 249 -3.01 14.84 15.10
CA MET A 249 -2.96 15.86 14.06
C MET A 249 -4.21 16.73 14.16
N ASN A 250 -4.02 18.03 14.36
CA ASN A 250 -5.12 18.97 14.56
C ASN A 250 -5.64 19.44 13.20
N VAL A 251 -6.82 18.97 12.82
CA VAL A 251 -7.43 19.19 11.50
C VAL A 251 -8.69 20.02 11.65
N LYS A 252 -8.78 21.15 10.94
CA LYS A 252 -10.05 21.88 10.83
C LYS A 252 -10.91 21.22 9.77
N ILE A 253 -12.12 20.78 10.11
CA ILE A 253 -13.13 20.33 9.14
C ILE A 253 -14.20 21.40 8.94
N ILE A 254 -14.67 21.51 7.70
CA ILE A 254 -15.80 22.35 7.29
C ILE A 254 -16.98 21.39 7.07
N VAL A 255 -18.05 21.57 7.83
CA VAL A 255 -19.19 20.65 7.91
C VAL A 255 -20.47 21.34 7.46
N GLN A 256 -21.32 20.63 6.72
CA GLN A 256 -22.70 21.03 6.48
C GLN A 256 -23.58 20.60 7.67
N LYS A 257 -24.21 21.57 8.35
CA LYS A 257 -25.13 21.37 9.48
C LYS A 257 -26.27 20.42 9.14
N SER A 258 -27.03 20.72 8.09
CA SER A 258 -28.28 20.03 7.76
C SER A 258 -28.11 18.52 7.50
N THR A 259 -26.97 18.12 6.92
CA THR A 259 -26.64 16.72 6.57
C THR A 259 -25.60 16.09 7.51
N CYS A 260 -24.98 16.89 8.39
CA CYS A 260 -23.89 16.51 9.28
C CYS A 260 -22.63 15.97 8.56
N LYS A 261 -22.39 16.40 7.30
CA LYS A 261 -21.29 15.91 6.45
C LYS A 261 -20.09 16.84 6.40
N VAL A 262 -18.88 16.29 6.48
CA VAL A 262 -17.65 16.96 6.09
C VAL A 262 -17.71 17.29 4.59
N LEU A 263 -17.41 18.54 4.26
CA LEU A 263 -17.29 19.04 2.89
C LEU A 263 -15.82 19.14 2.49
N LEU A 264 -15.00 19.69 3.39
CA LEU A 264 -13.57 19.94 3.22
C LEU A 264 -12.85 19.85 4.56
N ALA A 265 -11.55 19.54 4.54
CA ALA A 265 -10.64 19.69 5.67
C ALA A 265 -9.52 20.68 5.33
N GLN A 266 -9.29 21.67 6.19
CA GLN A 266 -8.14 22.57 6.16
C GLN A 266 -7.08 22.10 7.16
N THR A 267 -5.86 21.86 6.70
CA THR A 267 -4.88 21.09 7.47
C THR A 267 -3.42 21.41 7.10
N ARG A 268 -2.46 20.89 7.88
CA ARG A 268 -1.02 21.13 7.74
C ARG A 268 -0.30 19.96 7.06
N GLU A 269 1.03 20.09 6.90
CA GLU A 269 1.87 19.04 6.34
C GLU A 269 1.85 17.69 7.08
N ASP A 270 1.40 17.62 8.35
CA ASP A 270 1.39 16.37 9.13
C ASP A 270 0.24 15.42 8.73
N PHE A 271 -0.99 15.93 8.62
CA PHE A 271 -2.10 15.13 8.06
C PHE A 271 -1.85 14.76 6.59
N VAL A 272 -1.33 15.69 5.77
CA VAL A 272 -1.09 15.42 4.35
C VAL A 272 0.01 14.37 4.17
N ASP A 273 1.10 14.44 4.95
CA ASP A 273 2.11 13.38 4.96
C ASP A 273 1.48 12.02 5.34
N SER A 274 0.64 11.98 6.38
CA SER A 274 -0.06 10.75 6.80
C SER A 274 -0.97 10.19 5.71
N VAL A 275 -1.77 11.02 5.05
CA VAL A 275 -2.66 10.56 3.97
C VAL A 275 -1.84 10.11 2.75
N PHE A 276 -0.80 10.82 2.32
CA PHE A 276 0.05 10.32 1.23
C PHE A 276 0.80 9.04 1.59
N SER A 277 1.18 8.83 2.85
CA SER A 277 1.84 7.59 3.27
C SER A 277 1.00 6.34 2.98
N MET A 278 -0.34 6.46 2.93
CA MET A 278 -1.25 5.37 2.57
C MET A 278 -0.86 4.72 1.22
N LEU A 279 -0.41 5.51 0.24
CA LEU A 279 -0.04 5.03 -1.09
C LEU A 279 1.22 4.15 -1.07
N ALA A 280 2.07 4.26 -0.05
CA ALA A 280 3.26 3.43 0.12
C ALA A 280 2.98 2.12 0.90
N ILE A 281 1.85 2.00 1.59
CA ILE A 281 1.50 0.81 2.39
C ILE A 281 1.22 -0.37 1.43
N PRO A 282 1.82 -1.55 1.63
CA PRO A 282 1.44 -2.78 0.93
C PRO A 282 -0.03 -3.16 1.18
N LEU A 283 -0.70 -3.76 0.20
CA LEU A 283 -2.10 -4.18 0.32
C LEU A 283 -2.37 -5.09 1.54
N GLY A 284 -1.48 -6.05 1.81
CA GLY A 284 -1.53 -6.90 3.01
C GLY A 284 -1.29 -6.13 4.31
N GLY A 285 -0.47 -5.06 4.26
CA GLY A 285 -0.26 -4.15 5.38
C GLY A 285 -1.52 -3.35 5.69
N ALA A 286 -2.20 -2.83 4.66
CA ALA A 286 -3.46 -2.12 4.81
C ALA A 286 -4.57 -3.03 5.38
N LEU A 287 -4.64 -4.29 4.95
CA LEU A 287 -5.55 -5.30 5.50
C LEU A 287 -5.22 -5.63 6.97
N SER A 288 -3.94 -5.77 7.32
CA SER A 288 -3.48 -5.98 8.69
C SER A 288 -3.88 -4.82 9.62
N LEU A 289 -3.57 -3.59 9.19
CA LEU A 289 -3.84 -2.35 9.92
C LEU A 289 -5.34 -2.10 10.12
N THR A 290 -6.18 -2.45 9.14
CA THR A 290 -7.63 -2.21 9.19
C THR A 290 -8.41 -3.35 9.85
N GLY A 291 -7.74 -4.17 10.67
CA GLY A 291 -8.36 -5.22 11.47
C GLY A 291 -8.86 -6.44 10.69
N GLY A 292 -8.50 -6.56 9.40
CA GLY A 292 -8.97 -7.64 8.55
C GLY A 292 -10.48 -7.60 8.27
N ASP A 293 -11.12 -6.43 8.25
CA ASP A 293 -12.53 -6.33 7.86
C ASP A 293 -12.76 -6.79 6.40
N SER A 294 -13.91 -7.42 6.13
CA SER A 294 -14.22 -8.12 4.88
C SER A 294 -14.51 -7.23 3.66
N PHE A 295 -14.14 -5.95 3.69
CA PHE A 295 -14.48 -4.95 2.66
C PHE A 295 -13.85 -5.23 1.28
N LEU A 296 -12.72 -5.95 1.24
CA LEU A 296 -12.06 -6.41 0.00
C LEU A 296 -12.38 -7.87 -0.38
N GLY A 297 -13.35 -8.51 0.28
CA GLY A 297 -13.88 -9.83 -0.11
C GLY A 297 -12.83 -10.92 -0.28
N SER A 298 -12.67 -11.42 -1.51
CA SER A 298 -11.73 -12.50 -1.86
C SER A 298 -10.27 -12.16 -1.55
N ILE A 299 -9.86 -10.90 -1.65
CA ILE A 299 -8.50 -10.46 -1.27
C ILE A 299 -8.29 -10.55 0.26
N HIS A 300 -9.34 -10.34 1.08
CA HIS A 300 -9.23 -10.59 2.53
C HIS A 300 -9.02 -12.08 2.81
N ASN A 301 -9.74 -12.97 2.12
CA ASN A 301 -9.53 -14.42 2.26
C ASN A 301 -8.11 -14.83 1.92
N LEU A 302 -7.55 -14.30 0.83
CA LEU A 302 -6.16 -14.53 0.42
C LEU A 302 -5.16 -14.07 1.48
N TYR A 303 -5.36 -12.89 2.07
CA TYR A 303 -4.56 -12.39 3.21
C TYR A 303 -4.69 -13.31 4.44
N ARG A 304 -5.91 -13.73 4.78
CA ARG A 304 -6.16 -14.64 5.91
C ARG A 304 -5.45 -15.98 5.71
N SER A 305 -5.58 -16.58 4.53
CA SER A 305 -4.85 -17.80 4.14
C SER A 305 -3.34 -17.62 4.23
N PHE A 306 -2.79 -16.51 3.73
CA PHE A 306 -1.37 -16.19 3.87
C PHE A 306 -0.93 -16.17 5.36
N THR A 307 -1.69 -15.52 6.24
CA THR A 307 -1.37 -15.47 7.67
C THR A 307 -1.48 -16.82 8.40
N SER A 308 -2.37 -17.73 7.98
CA SER A 308 -2.41 -19.08 8.56
C SER A 308 -1.30 -19.99 8.01
N LEU A 309 -1.03 -19.92 6.71
CA LEU A 309 0.02 -20.72 6.04
C LEU A 309 1.44 -20.42 6.56
N SER A 310 1.67 -19.22 7.10
CA SER A 310 2.94 -18.83 7.73
C SER A 310 3.17 -19.42 9.13
N VAL A 311 2.13 -19.97 9.78
CA VAL A 311 2.25 -20.62 11.09
C VAL A 311 2.66 -22.08 10.94
N ASP A 312 2.04 -22.80 9.99
CA ASP A 312 2.15 -24.27 9.96
C ASP A 312 3.46 -24.79 9.34
N TRP A 313 3.72 -24.59 8.03
CA TRP A 313 5.00 -24.99 7.39
C TRP A 313 5.24 -24.56 5.93
N HIS A 314 4.36 -23.78 5.28
CA HIS A 314 4.37 -23.60 3.81
C HIS A 314 4.78 -22.23 3.27
N VAL A 315 4.58 -21.16 4.05
CA VAL A 315 4.97 -19.78 3.72
C VAL A 315 6.01 -19.31 4.73
N GLU A 316 7.07 -18.64 4.32
CA GLU A 316 8.12 -18.22 5.25
C GLU A 316 7.66 -17.10 6.20
N SER A 317 7.96 -17.24 7.50
CA SER A 317 7.49 -16.37 8.58
C SER A 317 8.20 -14.99 8.68
N GLN A 318 8.80 -14.53 7.58
CA GLN A 318 9.65 -13.33 7.54
C GLN A 318 8.93 -12.07 7.00
N PHE A 319 7.74 -12.21 6.41
CA PHE A 319 7.04 -11.14 5.71
C PHE A 319 6.24 -10.23 6.64
N ASN A 320 6.88 -9.19 7.21
CA ASN A 320 6.13 -8.12 7.87
C ASN A 320 5.38 -7.26 6.83
N THR A 321 4.09 -7.52 6.64
CA THR A 321 3.26 -6.77 5.67
C THR A 321 3.14 -5.26 5.96
N THR A 322 3.48 -4.78 7.17
CA THR A 322 3.54 -3.33 7.50
C THR A 322 4.92 -2.71 7.29
N GLN A 323 5.85 -3.42 6.65
CA GLN A 323 7.16 -2.90 6.27
C GLN A 323 7.06 -2.02 5.02
N LEU A 324 7.69 -0.84 5.08
CA LEU A 324 7.95 0.02 3.92
C LEU A 324 9.40 -0.20 3.43
N PRO A 325 9.73 0.15 2.17
CA PRO A 325 11.13 0.28 1.76
C PRO A 325 11.83 1.37 2.57
N PRO A 326 13.17 1.35 2.70
CA PRO A 326 13.89 2.32 3.52
C PRO A 326 13.63 3.79 3.12
N LYS A 327 13.53 4.67 4.13
CA LYS A 327 13.36 6.13 4.01
C LYS A 327 12.05 6.62 3.39
N TYR A 328 11.02 5.78 3.32
CA TYR A 328 9.65 6.23 3.05
C TYR A 328 8.98 6.86 4.28
N LEU A 329 9.21 6.36 5.49
CA LEU A 329 8.48 6.72 6.70
C LEU A 329 8.57 8.23 7.00
N SER A 330 7.42 8.92 7.00
CA SER A 330 7.39 10.34 7.38
C SER A 330 7.60 10.51 8.89
N LYS A 331 8.25 11.62 9.28
CA LYS A 331 8.25 12.10 10.68
C LYS A 331 6.84 12.29 11.28
N HIS A 332 5.82 12.46 10.44
CA HIS A 332 4.43 12.62 10.86
C HIS A 332 3.61 11.33 10.76
N GLN A 333 4.25 10.16 10.64
CA GLN A 333 3.54 8.90 10.51
C GLN A 333 2.68 8.58 11.73
N VAL A 334 1.39 8.32 11.48
CA VAL A 334 0.42 7.87 12.48
C VAL A 334 0.09 6.38 12.38
N PHE A 335 0.31 5.76 11.21
CA PHE A 335 0.21 4.30 11.07
C PHE A 335 1.43 3.58 11.67
N PRO A 336 1.26 2.45 12.39
CA PRO A 336 2.36 1.67 12.98
C PRO A 336 3.09 0.84 11.91
N LEU A 337 3.79 1.53 11.01
CA LEU A 337 4.64 0.96 9.96
C LEU A 337 6.10 0.88 10.41
N THR A 338 6.88 0.04 9.73
CA THR A 338 8.31 -0.15 10.01
C THR A 338 9.17 -0.01 8.76
N GLU A 339 10.46 0.30 8.91
CA GLU A 339 11.44 0.24 7.82
C GLU A 339 12.55 -0.75 8.15
N PRO A 340 13.14 -1.45 7.16
CA PRO A 340 14.47 -2.01 7.35
C PRO A 340 15.48 -0.85 7.47
N PRO A 341 16.46 -0.93 8.40
CA PRO A 341 17.52 0.06 8.46
C PRO A 341 18.37 0.02 7.17
N LEU A 342 19.07 1.13 6.89
CA LEU A 342 19.91 1.25 5.70
C LEU A 342 21.23 1.93 6.07
N TYR A 343 22.34 1.23 5.82
CA TYR A 343 23.69 1.68 6.16
C TYR A 343 24.52 1.88 4.89
N CYS A 344 25.35 2.92 4.87
CA CYS A 344 26.36 3.10 3.83
C CYS A 344 27.70 2.61 4.37
N PHE A 345 28.28 1.62 3.70
CA PHE A 345 29.63 1.18 3.93
C PHE A 345 30.57 1.97 3.02
N THR A 346 31.69 2.44 3.56
CA THR A 346 32.75 3.11 2.78
C THR A 346 34.10 2.46 3.02
N SER A 347 34.81 2.14 1.95
CA SER A 347 36.16 1.57 1.99
C SER A 347 37.10 2.35 1.07
N TRP A 348 38.41 2.25 1.30
CA TRP A 348 39.45 2.89 0.49
C TRP A 348 40.26 1.82 -0.23
N ASN A 349 40.31 1.88 -1.56
CA ASN A 349 40.95 0.85 -2.41
C ASN A 349 42.31 1.27 -2.99
N GLY A 350 42.97 2.29 -2.41
CA GLY A 350 44.19 2.88 -2.93
C GLY A 350 43.96 4.00 -3.95
N TYR A 351 42.95 3.86 -4.81
CA TYR A 351 42.66 4.79 -5.91
C TYR A 351 41.48 5.74 -5.59
N GLY A 352 40.59 5.36 -4.69
CA GLY A 352 39.47 6.18 -4.25
C GLY A 352 38.64 5.54 -3.13
N TYR A 353 37.51 6.18 -2.82
CA TYR A 353 36.50 5.61 -1.92
C TYR A 353 35.44 4.85 -2.71
N THR A 354 35.30 3.57 -2.40
CA THR A 354 34.15 2.73 -2.76
C THR A 354 33.00 2.93 -1.77
N ARG A 355 31.77 2.71 -2.23
CA ARG A 355 30.56 2.71 -1.39
C ARG A 355 29.69 1.54 -1.79
N HIS A 356 29.00 0.94 -0.81
CA HIS A 356 27.84 0.09 -1.05
C HIS A 356 26.84 0.29 0.08
N LEU A 357 25.58 -0.06 -0.15
CA LEU A 357 24.53 -0.07 0.85
C LEU A 357 24.24 -1.49 1.33
N SER A 358 23.76 -1.62 2.56
CA SER A 358 23.28 -2.89 3.15
C SER A 358 22.22 -2.59 4.20
N SER A 359 21.26 -3.50 4.38
CA SER A 359 20.27 -3.46 5.45
C SER A 359 20.78 -4.05 6.78
N ASP A 360 21.85 -4.84 6.74
CA ASP A 360 22.55 -5.33 7.92
C ASP A 360 23.89 -4.59 8.14
N ASN A 361 24.25 -4.38 9.41
CA ASN A 361 25.52 -3.80 9.82
C ASN A 361 26.58 -4.83 10.26
N LYS A 362 26.25 -6.13 10.31
CA LYS A 362 27.13 -7.20 10.80
C LYS A 362 27.84 -7.97 9.67
N SER A 363 27.17 -8.22 8.55
CA SER A 363 27.55 -9.24 7.57
C SER A 363 28.88 -9.01 6.83
N TYR A 364 29.26 -7.75 6.54
CA TYR A 364 30.34 -7.44 5.58
C TYR A 364 31.41 -6.45 6.06
N SER A 365 31.71 -6.40 7.36
CA SER A 365 32.84 -5.59 7.87
C SER A 365 34.21 -6.17 7.48
N LEU A 366 34.59 -6.05 6.21
CA LEU A 366 35.98 -6.25 5.77
C LEU A 366 36.91 -5.30 6.54
N ALA A 367 38.13 -5.74 6.79
CA ALA A 367 39.11 -4.89 7.47
C ALA A 367 39.29 -3.56 6.70
N ASN A 368 39.13 -2.45 7.43
CA ASN A 368 39.15 -1.05 6.97
C ASN A 368 37.85 -0.45 6.38
N GLU A 369 36.70 -1.13 6.44
CA GLU A 369 35.42 -0.48 6.12
C GLU A 369 34.94 0.44 7.26
N LYS A 370 34.19 1.50 6.91
CA LYS A 370 33.47 2.36 7.86
C LYS A 370 31.98 2.35 7.57
N ILE A 371 31.17 2.21 8.61
CA ILE A 371 29.71 2.22 8.54
C ILE A 371 29.20 3.64 8.83
N HIS A 372 28.25 4.11 8.03
CA HIS A 372 27.61 5.42 8.16
C HIS A 372 26.09 5.27 8.13
N SER A 373 25.38 6.12 8.86
CA SER A 373 23.93 6.30 8.66
C SER A 373 23.66 6.91 7.28
N VAL A 374 22.61 6.41 6.63
CA VAL A 374 22.07 6.95 5.37
C VAL A 374 20.91 7.88 5.69
N ASP A 375 20.74 8.95 4.91
CA ASP A 375 19.52 9.76 4.88
C ASP A 375 19.21 10.27 3.47
N LEU A 376 17.93 10.58 3.23
CA LEU A 376 17.48 11.27 2.01
C LEU A 376 17.94 12.74 2.00
N PRO A 377 17.86 13.45 0.85
CA PRO A 377 18.24 14.84 0.77
C PRO A 377 17.20 15.65 1.54
N ASP A 378 17.61 16.25 2.66
CA ASP A 378 16.71 16.96 3.57
C ASP A 378 17.21 18.39 3.78
N PRO A 379 16.88 19.34 2.88
CA PRO A 379 17.45 20.68 2.94
C PRO A 379 17.05 21.43 4.22
N LYS A 380 15.82 21.22 4.73
CA LYS A 380 15.33 21.67 6.05
C LYS A 380 14.18 20.80 6.63
N GLY A 381 13.84 19.67 6.00
CA GLY A 381 12.50 19.08 6.05
C GLY A 381 12.19 18.09 7.16
N LYS A 382 13.19 17.70 7.97
CA LYS A 382 13.07 16.81 9.13
C LYS A 382 12.35 15.49 8.86
N GLY A 383 12.42 14.98 7.63
CA GLY A 383 11.78 13.71 7.25
C GLY A 383 10.29 13.79 6.85
N SER A 384 9.76 14.96 6.51
CA SER A 384 8.41 15.09 5.89
C SER A 384 8.46 14.96 4.36
N TYR A 385 7.39 14.49 3.71
CA TYR A 385 7.31 14.55 2.24
C TYR A 385 7.03 15.98 1.78
N VAL A 386 6.00 16.58 2.38
CA VAL A 386 5.44 17.88 2.01
C VAL A 386 6.16 19.01 2.72
N LYS A 387 6.33 20.13 2.00
CA LYS A 387 7.17 21.27 2.39
C LYS A 387 6.46 22.18 3.39
N GLY A 388 6.67 21.91 4.68
CA GLY A 388 6.22 22.75 5.78
C GLY A 388 7.05 24.04 5.99
N PRO A 389 6.51 25.05 6.71
CA PRO A 389 5.13 25.13 7.18
C PRO A 389 4.20 25.49 6.01
N ALA A 390 3.14 24.70 5.80
CA ALA A 390 2.18 24.92 4.73
C ALA A 390 0.77 24.52 5.16
N MET A 391 -0.22 24.98 4.40
CA MET A 391 -1.64 24.68 4.64
C MET A 391 -2.27 24.14 3.35
N PHE A 392 -3.11 23.12 3.51
CA PHE A 392 -3.72 22.37 2.43
C PHE A 392 -5.24 22.29 2.64
N THR A 393 -5.95 22.05 1.54
CA THR A 393 -7.37 21.69 1.53
C THR A 393 -7.50 20.28 1.00
N VAL A 394 -8.13 19.40 1.78
CA VAL A 394 -8.39 17.99 1.45
C VAL A 394 -9.91 17.81 1.37
N SER A 395 -10.40 17.21 0.29
CA SER A 395 -11.82 16.87 0.12
C SER A 395 -12.20 15.54 0.79
N ASP A 396 -13.49 15.22 0.83
CA ASP A 396 -14.00 13.95 1.38
C ASP A 396 -13.43 12.71 0.66
N ASP A 397 -13.22 12.82 -0.65
CA ASP A 397 -12.55 11.84 -1.53
C ASP A 397 -11.00 11.97 -1.52
N LEU A 398 -10.42 12.62 -0.50
CA LEU A 398 -8.98 12.76 -0.26
C LEU A 398 -8.17 13.48 -1.35
N VAL A 399 -8.79 14.28 -2.22
CA VAL A 399 -8.04 15.14 -3.16
C VAL A 399 -7.35 16.25 -2.37
N VAL A 400 -6.02 16.17 -2.29
CA VAL A 400 -5.18 17.18 -1.62
C VAL A 400 -4.85 18.32 -2.58
N THR A 401 -5.07 19.55 -2.13
CA THR A 401 -4.73 20.79 -2.86
C THR A 401 -4.06 21.80 -1.91
N GLN A 402 -3.27 22.74 -2.44
CA GLN A 402 -2.79 23.88 -1.64
C GLN A 402 -3.99 24.73 -1.18
N ILE A 403 -3.95 25.29 0.04
CA ILE A 403 -5.08 26.08 0.56
C ILE A 403 -5.34 27.32 -0.31
N SER A 404 -6.61 27.56 -0.63
CA SER A 404 -7.06 28.73 -1.36
C SER A 404 -8.50 29.01 -0.98
N ALA A 405 -8.77 30.18 -0.37
CA ALA A 405 -10.12 30.57 0.01
C ALA A 405 -11.05 30.66 -1.20
N ILE A 406 -10.55 31.15 -2.34
CA ILE A 406 -11.29 31.21 -3.61
C ILE A 406 -11.66 29.81 -4.09
N SER A 407 -10.73 28.84 -3.98
CA SER A 407 -11.00 27.45 -4.34
C SER A 407 -11.99 26.80 -3.37
N SER A 408 -11.89 27.05 -2.06
CA SER A 408 -12.87 26.57 -1.07
C SER A 408 -14.27 27.11 -1.36
N PHE A 409 -14.44 28.42 -1.59
CA PHE A 409 -15.73 29.01 -1.96
C PHE A 409 -16.26 28.47 -3.30
N SER A 410 -15.39 28.24 -4.29
CA SER A 410 -15.77 27.62 -5.56
C SER A 410 -16.30 26.19 -5.37
N ILE A 411 -15.66 25.39 -4.50
CA ILE A 411 -16.13 24.03 -4.16
C ILE A 411 -17.47 24.10 -3.42
N LEU A 412 -17.61 24.95 -2.40
CA LEU A 412 -18.86 25.11 -1.64
C LEU A 412 -20.04 25.53 -2.54
N ASN A 413 -19.79 26.43 -3.50
CA ASN A 413 -20.78 26.84 -4.50
C ASN A 413 -21.12 25.69 -5.48
N ARG A 414 -20.13 24.91 -5.92
CA ARG A 414 -20.36 23.71 -6.75
C ARG A 414 -21.13 22.60 -6.02
N LEU A 415 -21.00 22.52 -4.69
CA LEU A 415 -21.78 21.61 -3.83
C LEU A 415 -23.18 22.18 -3.50
N ASN A 416 -23.50 23.40 -3.93
CA ASN A 416 -24.77 24.10 -3.69
C ASN A 416 -25.14 24.20 -2.19
N VAL A 417 -24.14 24.36 -1.32
CA VAL A 417 -24.35 24.48 0.14
C VAL A 417 -24.50 25.96 0.53
N PRO A 418 -25.62 26.37 1.16
CA PRO A 418 -25.77 27.73 1.67
C PRO A 418 -24.73 28.06 2.74
N LEU A 419 -24.12 29.25 2.70
CA LEU A 419 -23.08 29.64 3.67
C LEU A 419 -23.59 29.64 5.13
N SER A 420 -24.90 29.83 5.34
CA SER A 420 -25.55 29.72 6.66
C SER A 420 -25.64 28.27 7.20
N ASP A 421 -25.57 27.28 6.32
CA ASP A 421 -25.60 25.84 6.63
C ASP A 421 -24.19 25.26 6.87
N ILE A 422 -23.16 26.11 6.88
CA ILE A 422 -21.76 25.72 7.12
C ILE A 422 -21.37 25.99 8.57
N GLU A 423 -20.54 25.11 9.14
CA GLU A 423 -19.82 25.31 10.40
C GLU A 423 -18.38 24.76 10.31
N GLU A 424 -17.47 25.35 11.09
CA GLU A 424 -16.09 24.90 11.23
C GLU A 424 -15.89 24.19 12.57
N TYR A 425 -15.26 23.02 12.53
CA TYR A 425 -14.87 22.26 13.73
C TYR A 425 -13.38 21.92 13.68
N VAL A 426 -12.80 21.70 14.85
CA VAL A 426 -11.42 21.22 14.99
C VAL A 426 -11.49 19.79 15.53
N VAL A 427 -10.79 18.87 14.85
CA VAL A 427 -10.72 17.44 15.19
C VAL A 427 -9.26 17.07 15.37
N ASP A 428 -8.96 16.44 16.50
CA ASP A 428 -7.67 15.77 16.71
C ASP A 428 -7.75 14.36 16.13
N ILE A 429 -6.98 14.10 15.07
CA ILE A 429 -6.92 12.81 14.38
C ILE A 429 -5.75 12.01 14.96
N GLY A 430 -6.07 10.94 15.67
CA GLY A 430 -5.10 9.95 16.18
C GLY A 430 -5.00 8.72 15.28
N ILE A 431 -4.47 7.64 15.84
CA ILE A 431 -4.32 6.35 15.15
C ILE A 431 -5.67 5.74 14.75
N GLU A 432 -6.68 5.80 15.63
CA GLU A 432 -8.01 5.26 15.38
C GLU A 432 -8.71 5.97 14.20
N GLU A 433 -8.70 7.30 14.20
CA GLU A 433 -9.27 8.10 13.10
C GLU A 433 -8.49 7.88 11.79
N ALA A 434 -7.16 7.79 11.83
CA ALA A 434 -6.34 7.54 10.65
C ALA A 434 -6.59 6.15 10.05
N LEU A 435 -6.72 5.10 10.88
CA LEU A 435 -7.07 3.74 10.45
C LEU A 435 -8.49 3.67 9.88
N SER A 436 -9.43 4.39 10.49
CA SER A 436 -10.81 4.52 10.00
C SER A 436 -10.86 5.21 8.62
N ILE A 437 -10.07 6.27 8.41
CA ILE A 437 -9.92 6.94 7.09
C ILE A 437 -9.24 6.02 6.07
N LEU A 438 -8.19 5.27 6.45
CA LEU A 438 -7.54 4.29 5.56
C LEU A 438 -8.54 3.21 5.09
N LYS A 439 -9.27 2.59 6.01
CA LYS A 439 -10.33 1.60 5.71
C LYS A 439 -11.41 2.19 4.77
N ALA A 440 -11.84 3.42 5.04
CA ALA A 440 -12.80 4.10 4.19
C ALA A 440 -12.24 4.43 2.79
N SER A 441 -10.97 4.82 2.69
CA SER A 441 -10.32 5.14 1.41
C SER A 441 -10.25 3.95 0.46
N LEU A 442 -10.09 2.73 0.98
CA LEU A 442 -10.05 1.48 0.21
C LEU A 442 -11.41 1.04 -0.34
N SER A 443 -12.52 1.53 0.25
CA SER A 443 -13.86 0.99 0.06
C SER A 443 -14.92 2.03 -0.34
N SER A 444 -14.58 3.32 -0.30
CA SER A 444 -15.52 4.42 -0.54
C SER A 444 -14.82 5.67 -1.08
N THR A 445 -15.52 6.43 -1.92
CA THR A 445 -15.16 7.79 -2.37
C THR A 445 -15.55 8.88 -1.34
N SER A 446 -15.85 8.49 -0.10
CA SER A 446 -16.33 9.37 0.97
C SER A 446 -15.56 9.06 2.26
N ALA A 447 -14.23 9.22 2.20
CA ALA A 447 -13.32 8.69 3.20
C ALA A 447 -13.23 9.55 4.47
N LEU A 448 -13.40 10.88 4.40
CA LEU A 448 -13.44 11.71 5.61
C LEU A 448 -14.77 11.53 6.35
N ASN A 449 -15.90 11.49 5.64
CA ASN A 449 -17.23 11.29 6.23
C ASN A 449 -17.40 9.91 6.86
N ASN A 450 -16.91 8.85 6.22
CA ASN A 450 -16.94 7.50 6.79
C ASN A 450 -15.85 7.31 7.87
N GLY A 451 -14.64 7.83 7.65
CA GLY A 451 -13.54 7.73 8.60
C GLY A 451 -13.82 8.45 9.92
N LEU A 452 -14.30 9.70 9.84
CA LEU A 452 -14.66 10.54 10.99
C LEU A 452 -16.10 10.32 11.48
N GLN A 453 -16.82 9.32 10.96
CA GLN A 453 -18.20 9.03 11.36
C GLN A 453 -18.40 8.89 12.89
N PRO A 454 -17.46 8.33 13.69
CA PRO A 454 -17.58 8.31 15.15
C PRO A 454 -17.58 9.71 15.79
N PHE A 455 -16.79 10.65 15.27
CA PHE A 455 -16.78 12.05 15.69
C PHE A 455 -18.11 12.73 15.31
N LEU A 456 -18.55 12.60 14.06
CA LEU A 456 -19.80 13.19 13.57
C LEU A 456 -21.01 12.69 14.38
N LYS A 457 -21.07 11.39 14.69
CA LYS A 457 -22.11 10.77 15.53
C LYS A 457 -22.06 11.18 17.02
N ARG A 458 -20.96 11.75 17.51
CA ARG A 458 -20.85 12.31 18.86
C ARG A 458 -21.33 13.77 18.88
N HIS A 459 -20.90 14.59 17.93
CA HIS A 459 -21.17 16.03 17.92
C HIS A 459 -22.53 16.43 17.31
N PHE A 460 -23.04 15.70 16.31
CA PHE A 460 -24.29 16.04 15.61
C PHE A 460 -25.46 15.11 15.91
N LYS A 461 -25.46 14.47 17.09
CA LYS A 461 -26.62 13.73 17.59
C LYS A 461 -27.78 14.71 17.84
N LYS A 462 -28.74 14.77 16.91
CA LYS A 462 -30.05 15.36 17.21
C LYS A 462 -30.61 14.68 18.47
N PRO A 463 -31.16 15.42 19.44
CA PRO A 463 -31.91 14.79 20.52
C PRO A 463 -33.05 13.97 19.90
N LYS A 464 -33.38 12.82 20.48
CA LYS A 464 -34.63 12.14 20.15
C LYS A 464 -35.76 13.12 20.48
N GLN A 465 -36.65 13.37 19.52
CA GLN A 465 -37.94 13.95 19.84
C GLN A 465 -38.74 12.86 20.56
N GLU A 466 -38.93 13.05 21.86
CA GLU A 466 -39.93 12.31 22.62
C GLU A 466 -41.29 12.95 22.30
N ASN A 467 -42.13 12.20 21.58
CA ASN A 467 -43.53 12.45 21.24
C ASN A 467 -44.27 11.12 21.39
#